data_AF-A0A0N0UZV7-F1
#
_entry.id   AF-A0A0N0UZV7-F1
#
_cell.length_a   1.000
_cell.length_b   1.000
_cell.length_c   1.000
_cell.angle_alpha   90.00
_cell.angle_beta   90.00
_cell.angle_gamma   90.00
#
_symmetry.space_group_name_H-M   'P 1'
#
loop_
_entity.id
_entity.type
_entity.pdbx_description
1 polymer ?
#
loop_
_entity_poly.entity_id
_entity_poly.type
_entity_poly.pdbx_seq_one_letter_code
_entity_poly.pdbx_strand_id
1 'polypeptide(L)' 'MIKVDQYEYIRVSKRIYGKSISQIQRETGHSRNTIRKVLNDEYKGYCKRKKQPYPVLGPYLKQIEQWLLEDKKRIGL' A
#
# COMPACT_ATOMS: atom_id res chain seq x y z
N MET A 1 -7.41 10.95 1.55
CA MET A 1 -6.42 9.88 1.30
C MET A 1 -5.06 10.54 1.09
N ILE A 2 -4.03 10.15 1.85
CA ILE A 2 -2.68 10.69 1.64
C ILE A 2 -2.06 10.01 0.42
N LYS A 3 -1.50 10.80 -0.50
CA LYS A 3 -0.77 10.32 -1.66
C LYS A 3 0.68 9.95 -1.27
N VAL A 4 1.34 9.10 -2.06
CA VAL A 4 2.66 8.55 -1.72
C VAL A 4 3.73 9.64 -1.57
N ASP A 5 3.69 10.69 -2.39
CA ASP A 5 4.56 11.88 -2.31
C ASP A 5 4.41 12.62 -0.97
N GLN A 6 3.18 12.74 -0.47
CA GLN A 6 2.89 13.40 0.79
C GLN A 6 3.41 12.62 2.01
N TYR A 7 3.46 11.29 1.93
CA TYR A 7 4.08 10.46 2.99
C TYR A 7 5.56 10.79 3.18
N GLU A 8 6.29 10.91 2.07
CA GLU A 8 7.71 11.22 2.09
C GLU A 8 7.94 12.65 2.60
N TYR A 9 7.18 13.61 2.07
CA TYR A 9 7.27 15.01 2.52
C TYR A 9 7.09 15.15 4.03
N ILE A 10 6.05 14.51 4.62
CA ILE A 10 5.79 14.57 6.07
C ILE A 10 6.95 13.96 6.87
N ARG A 11 7.48 12.81 6.43
CA ARG A 11 8.57 12.12 7.15
C ARG A 11 9.88 12.90 7.08
N VAL A 12 10.24 13.41 5.91
CA VAL A 12 11.43 14.23 5.71
C VAL A 12 11.31 15.57 6.45
N SER A 13 10.16 16.23 6.36
CA SER A 13 9.84 17.46 7.12
C SER A 13 10.08 17.31 8.62
N LYS A 14 9.69 16.17 9.19
CA LYS A 14 9.88 15.95 10.63
C LYS A 14 11.29 15.50 11.00
N ARG A 15 11.87 14.55 10.26
CA ARG A 15 13.15 13.90 10.60
C ARG A 15 14.37 14.73 10.20
N ILE A 16 14.34 15.33 9.01
CA ILE A 16 15.47 16.09 8.46
C ILE A 16 15.33 17.57 8.81
N TYR A 17 14.18 18.16 8.50
CA TYR A 17 13.97 19.60 8.68
C TYR A 17 13.45 20.00 10.07
N GLY A 18 13.22 19.05 10.98
CA GLY A 18 12.81 19.31 12.37
C GLY A 18 11.46 20.00 12.54
N LYS A 19 10.61 20.08 11.50
CA LYS A 19 9.35 20.83 11.53
C LYS A 19 8.40 20.34 12.62
N SER A 20 7.60 21.26 13.18
CA SER A 20 6.53 20.91 14.11
C SER A 20 5.33 20.29 13.38
N ILE A 21 4.53 19.48 14.08
CA ILE A 21 3.29 18.90 13.50
C ILE A 21 2.34 20.01 13.05
N SER A 22 2.26 21.12 13.79
CA SER A 22 1.43 22.28 13.43
C SER A 22 1.90 22.97 12.14
N GLN A 23 3.22 23.00 11.89
CA GLN A 23 3.76 23.54 10.64
C GLN A 23 3.42 22.62 9.47
N ILE A 24 3.65 21.31 9.62
CA ILE A 24 3.33 20.31 8.58
C ILE A 24 1.81 20.33 8.27
N GLN A 25 0.96 20.53 9.27
CA GLN A 25 -0.49 20.70 9.08
C GLN A 25 -0.81 21.90 8.19
N ARG A 26 -0.18 23.06 8.43
CA ARG A 26 -0.43 24.27 7.61
C ARG A 26 0.05 24.08 6.17
N GLU A 27 1.16 23.39 5.98
CA GLU A 27 1.75 23.17 4.65
C GLU A 27 0.99 22.11 3.83
N THR A 28 0.56 21.02 4.46
CA THR A 28 -0.07 19.87 3.77
C THR A 28 -1.60 19.91 3.79
N GLY A 29 -2.21 20.73 4.67
CA GLY A 29 -3.65 20.75 4.93
C GLY A 29 -4.17 19.49 5.65
N HIS A 30 -3.30 18.53 5.99
CA HIS A 30 -3.70 17.30 6.66
C HIS A 30 -3.90 17.52 8.17
N SER A 31 -4.88 16.81 8.74
CA SER A 31 -5.12 16.87 10.18
C SER A 31 -3.90 16.40 10.99
N ARG A 32 -3.74 16.89 12.23
CA ARG A 32 -2.66 16.46 13.12
C ARG A 32 -2.69 14.94 13.36
N ASN A 33 -3.87 14.34 13.38
CA ASN A 33 -4.02 12.89 13.57
C ASN A 33 -3.46 12.12 12.37
N THR A 34 -3.72 12.60 11.15
CA THR A 34 -3.18 12.00 9.93
C THR A 34 -1.65 12.13 9.90
N ILE A 35 -1.12 13.29 10.26
CA ILE A 35 0.34 13.52 10.33
C ILE A 35 1.00 12.62 11.37
N ARG A 36 0.44 12.53 12.59
CA ARG A 36 0.93 11.61 13.63
C ARG A 36 0.91 10.16 13.16
N LYS A 37 -0.17 9.75 12.48
CA LYS A 37 -0.27 8.42 11.90
C LYS A 37 0.86 8.15 10.91
N VAL A 38 1.12 9.09 9.98
CA VAL A 38 2.23 8.97 9.02
C VAL A 38 3.60 8.89 9.69
N LEU A 39 3.80 9.62 10.79
CA LEU A 39 5.07 9.65 11.52
C LEU A 39 5.29 8.39 12.37
N ASN A 40 4.22 7.83 12.94
CA ASN A 40 4.27 6.64 13.79
C ASN A 40 4.24 5.34 12.98
N ASP A 41 3.53 5.32 11.84
CA ASP A 41 3.46 4.14 10.99
C ASP A 41 4.79 4.00 10.23
N GLU A 42 5.56 2.96 10.56
CA GLU A 42 6.56 2.45 9.64
C GLU A 42 5.89 2.07 8.32
N TYR A 43 6.57 2.32 7.20
CA TYR A 43 6.09 1.85 5.91
C TYR A 43 6.12 0.32 5.89
N LYS A 44 4.97 -0.32 6.15
CA LYS A 44 4.84 -1.80 6.18
C LYS A 44 4.65 -2.41 4.79
N GLY A 45 4.84 -1.63 3.72
CA GLY A 45 4.55 -2.04 2.35
C GLY A 45 3.08 -2.38 2.12
N TYR A 46 2.78 -2.96 0.95
CA TYR A 46 1.44 -3.47 0.67
C TYR A 46 1.23 -4.80 1.42
N CYS A 47 0.37 -4.80 2.43
CA CYS A 47 -0.09 -6.05 3.03
C CYS A 47 -1.03 -6.78 2.07
N LYS A 48 -0.73 -8.04 1.75
CA LYS A 48 -1.67 -8.90 1.02
C LYS A 48 -2.97 -8.99 1.81
N ARG A 49 -4.11 -8.74 1.16
CA ARG A 49 -5.42 -8.95 1.80
C ARG A 49 -5.58 -10.44 2.11
N LYS A 50 -6.16 -10.77 3.26
CA LYS A 50 -6.47 -12.17 3.64
C LYS A 50 -7.33 -12.88 2.59
N LYS A 51 -8.23 -12.14 1.94
CA LYS A 51 -9.04 -12.62 0.81
C LYS A 51 -9.02 -11.57 -0.29
N GLN A 52 -8.63 -11.98 -1.50
CA GLN A 52 -8.72 -11.14 -2.69
C GLN A 52 -10.07 -11.41 -3.37
N PRO A 53 -10.96 -10.42 -3.49
CA PRO A 53 -12.13 -10.56 -4.33
C PRO A 53 -11.68 -10.57 -5.80
N TYR A 54 -12.16 -11.54 -6.56
CA TYR A 54 -11.92 -11.67 -8.00
C TYR A 54 -13.20 -11.35 -8.76
N PRO A 55 -13.65 -10.08 -8.82
CA PRO A 55 -14.95 -9.73 -9.41
C PRO A 55 -15.04 -10.05 -10.90
N VAL A 56 -13.94 -9.88 -11.64
CA VAL A 56 -13.85 -10.16 -13.07
C VAL A 56 -13.21 -11.52 -13.35
N LEU A 57 -12.15 -11.84 -12.61
CA LEU A 57 -11.38 -13.08 -12.81
C LEU A 57 -12.09 -14.32 -12.23
N GLY A 58 -12.99 -14.12 -11.26
CA GLY A 58 -13.65 -15.19 -10.48
C GLY A 58 -14.29 -16.28 -11.35
N PRO A 59 -15.12 -15.95 -12.36
CA PRO A 59 -15.71 -16.93 -13.26
C PRO A 59 -14.70 -17.80 -14.01
N TYR A 60 -13.49 -17.29 -14.25
CA TYR A 60 -12.46 -17.94 -15.06
C TYR A 60 -11.41 -18.69 -14.22
N LEU A 61 -11.44 -18.58 -12.88
CA LEU A 61 -10.43 -19.18 -12.01
C LEU A 61 -10.24 -20.69 -12.25
N LYS A 62 -11.33 -21.43 -12.43
CA LYS A 62 -11.26 -22.88 -12.72
C LYS A 62 -10.51 -23.18 -14.02
N GLN A 63 -10.73 -22.38 -15.05
CA GLN A 63 -10.09 -22.55 -16.35
C GLN A 63 -8.60 -22.21 -16.27
N ILE A 64 -8.26 -21.15 -15.54
CA ILE A 64 -6.86 -20.77 -15.28
C ILE A 64 -6.15 -21.86 -14.47
N GLU A 65 -6.78 -22.41 -13.44
CA GLU A 65 -6.24 -23.52 -12.65
C GLU A 65 -5.99 -24.76 -13.51
N GLN A 66 -6.90 -25.08 -14.43
CA GLN A 66 -6.73 -26.20 -15.36
C GLN A 66 -5.54 -26.00 -16.28
N TRP A 67 -5.40 -24.83 -16.92
CA TRP A 67 -4.24 -24.52 -17.77
C TRP A 67 -2.93 -24.60 -17.02
N LEU A 68 -2.86 -24.07 -15.80
CA LEU A 68 -1.67 -24.16 -14.96
C LEU A 68 -1.29 -25.60 -14.62
N LEU A 69 -2.28 -26.46 -14.41
CA LEU A 69 -2.06 -27.87 -14.08
C LEU A 69 -1.58 -28.67 -15.30
N GLU A 70 -2.13 -28.38 -16.46
CA GLU A 70 -1.72 -28.95 -17.74
C GLU A 70 -0.28 -28.52 -18.10
N ASP A 71 0.05 -27.25 -17.92
CA ASP A 71 1.41 -26.73 -18.16
C ASP A 71 2.45 -27.38 -17.24
N LYS A 72 2.14 -27.53 -15.94
CA LYS A 72 3.03 -28.22 -14.99
C LYS A 72 3.32 -29.66 -15.41
N LYS A 73 2.27 -30.39 -15.81
CA LYS A 73 2.40 -31.78 -16.31
C LYS A 73 3.24 -31.85 -17.58
N ARG A 74 3.13 -30.86 -18.46
CA ARG A 74 3.88 -30.80 -19.72
C ARG A 74 5.36 -30.46 -19.52
N ILE A 75 5.66 -29.66 -18.50
CA ILE A 75 7.04 -29.25 -18.15
C ILE A 75 7.76 -30.31 -17.31
N GLY A 76 7.05 -31.33 -16.80
CA GLY A 76 7.66 -32.42 -16.03
C GLY A 76 8.12 -31.99 -14.63
N LEU A 77 7.36 -31.11 -13.99
CA LEU A 77 7.50 -30.75 -12.56
C LEU A 77 6.40 -31.39 -11.72
#